data_AF-A0ABD0P2Y7-F1
#
_entry.id   AF-A0ABD0P2Y7-F1
#
_cell.length_a   1.000
_cell.length_b   1.000
_cell.length_c   1.000
_cell.angle_alpha   90.00
_cell.angle_beta   90.00
_cell.angle_gamma   90.00
#
_symmetry.space_group_name_H-M   'P 1'
#
loop_
_entity.id
_entity.type
_entity.pdbx_description
1 polymer ?
#
loop_
_entity_poly.entity_id
_entity_poly.type
_entity_poly.pdbx_seq_one_letter_code
_entity_poly.pdbx_strand_id
1 'polypeptide(L)'
;ISHFATCACLSNRKQFPSFFRTIPSDFYQSRALAQLVKHFGWTWVGAVRSDNDYGNNGMATFVEVAGREGVCIEYSEAISRTNSKEKIAK
;
A
#
# COMPACT_ATOMS: atom_id res chain seq x y z
N ILE A 1 4.24 16.82 -14.79
CA ILE A 1 5.22 16.13 -13.94
C ILE A 1 4.75 16.24 -12.49
N SER A 2 4.49 15.13 -11.80
CA SER A 2 4.02 15.12 -10.41
C SER A 2 5.18 15.06 -9.41
N HIS A 3 5.04 15.74 -8.28
CA HIS A 3 6.01 15.72 -7.18
C HIS A 3 5.52 14.94 -5.95
N PHE A 4 4.33 14.31 -6.03
CA PHE A 4 3.70 13.66 -4.87
C PHE A 4 2.91 12.38 -5.19
N ALA A 5 2.51 12.15 -6.45
CA ALA A 5 1.72 10.97 -6.79
C ALA A 5 2.60 9.72 -6.93
N THR A 6 2.59 8.88 -5.89
CA THR A 6 3.48 7.72 -5.78
C THR A 6 2.83 6.39 -6.19
N CYS A 7 1.50 6.34 -6.40
CA CYS A 7 0.78 5.11 -6.77
C CYS A 7 1.52 4.30 -7.85
N ALA A 8 1.65 2.99 -7.64
CA ALA A 8 2.26 2.09 -8.63
C ALA A 8 1.51 2.10 -9.96
N CYS A 9 0.18 2.26 -9.90
CA CYS A 9 -0.73 2.34 -11.05
C CYS A 9 -0.30 3.37 -12.12
N LEU A 10 0.27 4.51 -11.70
CA LEU A 10 0.69 5.59 -12.61
C LEU A 10 1.95 5.25 -13.42
N SER A 11 2.58 4.10 -13.17
CA SER A 11 3.75 3.63 -13.93
C SER A 11 3.37 2.95 -15.24
N ASN A 12 2.09 2.64 -15.47
CA ASN A 12 1.63 2.03 -16.72
C ASN A 12 1.73 3.01 -17.89
N ARG A 13 2.80 2.92 -18.69
CA ARG A 13 3.05 3.79 -19.85
C ARG A 13 2.06 3.62 -21.00
N LYS A 14 1.37 2.48 -21.09
CA LYS A 14 0.31 2.29 -22.09
C LYS A 14 -0.92 3.13 -21.74
N GLN A 15 -1.25 3.22 -20.45
CA GLN A 15 -2.39 3.99 -19.95
C GLN A 15 -2.05 5.47 -19.70
N PHE A 16 -0.82 5.76 -19.25
CA PHE A 16 -0.36 7.09 -18.88
C PHE A 16 0.93 7.47 -19.65
N PRO A 17 0.88 7.60 -20.98
CA PRO A 17 2.08 7.83 -21.80
C PRO A 17 2.81 9.15 -21.48
N SER A 18 2.07 10.19 -21.09
CA SER A 18 2.59 11.52 -20.77
C SER A 18 2.76 11.78 -19.27
N PHE A 19 2.54 10.79 -18.41
CA PHE A 19 2.72 10.96 -16.97
C PHE A 19 4.19 10.80 -16.57
N PHE A 20 4.71 11.74 -15.78
CA PHE A 20 6.06 11.70 -15.23
C PHE A 20 6.02 12.18 -13.79
N ARG A 21 6.96 11.73 -12.96
CA ARG A 21 7.07 12.14 -11.56
C ARG A 21 8.53 12.26 -11.11
N THR A 22 8.78 13.11 -10.13
CA THR A 22 10.10 13.34 -9.52
C THR A 22 10.33 12.54 -8.23
N ILE A 23 9.37 11.70 -7.86
CA ILE A 23 9.36 10.86 -6.65
C ILE A 23 9.23 9.38 -7.04
N PRO A 24 9.78 8.42 -6.29
CA PRO A 24 9.64 6.99 -6.59
C PRO A 24 8.19 6.50 -6.52
N SER A 25 7.99 5.31 -7.08
CA SER A 25 6.73 4.57 -6.96
C SER A 25 6.59 3.90 -5.59
N ASP A 26 5.36 3.78 -5.10
CA ASP A 26 5.02 2.97 -3.91
C ASP A 26 5.39 1.50 -4.05
N PHE A 27 5.61 1.01 -5.28
CA PHE A 27 6.18 -0.32 -5.51
C PHE A 27 7.44 -0.58 -4.65
N TYR A 28 8.29 0.43 -4.49
CA TYR A 28 9.49 0.32 -3.67
C TYR A 28 9.17 0.48 -2.17
N GLN A 29 8.32 1.44 -1.82
CA GLN A 29 7.97 1.73 -0.43
C GLN A 29 7.24 0.55 0.24
N SER A 30 6.25 -0.05 -0.43
CA SER A 30 5.52 -1.20 0.11
C SER A 30 6.40 -2.41 0.35
N ARG A 31 7.40 -2.64 -0.51
CA ARG A 31 8.39 -3.72 -0.33
C ARG A 31 9.32 -3.43 0.85
N ALA A 32 9.79 -2.20 0.97
CA ALA A 32 10.63 -1.78 2.09
C ALA A 32 9.89 -1.93 3.44
N LEU A 33 8.61 -1.59 3.50
CA LEU A 33 7.78 -1.80 4.69
C LEU A 33 7.70 -3.28 5.09
N ALA A 34 7.45 -4.18 4.15
CA ALA A 34 7.44 -5.62 4.43
C ALA A 34 8.80 -6.13 4.93
N GLN A 35 9.90 -5.61 4.35
CA GLN A 35 11.25 -5.94 4.82
C GLN A 35 11.53 -5.42 6.23
N LEU A 36 11.01 -4.25 6.60
CA LEU A 36 11.11 -3.73 7.98
C LEU A 36 10.35 -4.61 8.97
N VAL A 37 9.13 -5.03 8.62
CA VAL A 37 8.32 -5.95 9.44
C VAL A 37 9.11 -7.24 9.72
N LYS A 38 9.72 -7.82 8.68
CA LYS A 38 10.61 -8.97 8.82
C LYS A 38 11.84 -8.67 9.69
N HIS A 39 12.51 -7.54 9.44
CA HIS A 39 13.74 -7.17 10.14
C HIS A 39 13.54 -7.10 11.65
N PHE A 40 12.41 -6.58 12.11
CA PHE A 40 12.05 -6.52 13.53
C PHE A 40 11.43 -7.80 14.09
N GLY A 41 11.30 -8.86 13.28
CA GLY A 41 10.76 -10.15 13.71
C GLY A 41 9.26 -10.17 13.95
N TRP A 42 8.50 -9.20 13.42
CA TRP A 42 7.05 -9.21 13.53
C TRP A 42 6.46 -10.24 12.58
N THR A 43 5.80 -11.25 13.12
CA THR A 43 5.20 -12.35 12.36
C THR A 43 3.68 -12.22 12.21
N TRP A 44 3.06 -11.25 12.88
CA TRP A 44 1.62 -11.05 12.90
C TRP A 44 1.29 -9.56 12.97
N VAL A 45 0.62 -9.02 11.95
CA VAL A 45 0.33 -7.59 11.82
C VAL A 45 -1.10 -7.35 11.33
N GLY A 46 -1.65 -6.18 11.67
CA GLY A 46 -2.86 -5.63 11.05
C GLY A 46 -2.50 -4.71 9.90
N ALA A 47 -3.32 -4.69 8.84
CA ALA A 47 -3.14 -3.82 7.69
C ALA A 47 -4.34 -2.87 7.55
N VAL A 48 -4.08 -1.56 7.48
CA VAL A 48 -5.10 -0.53 7.26
C VAL A 48 -4.65 0.37 6.13
N ARG A 49 -5.55 0.66 5.18
CA ARG A 49 -5.27 1.49 4.01
C ARG A 49 -6.38 2.49 3.73
N SER A 50 -6.05 3.57 3.04
CA SER A 50 -7.08 4.42 2.43
C SER A 50 -7.80 3.67 1.32
N ASP A 51 -9.13 3.79 1.28
CA ASP A 51 -9.96 3.20 0.23
C ASP A 51 -9.91 4.03 -1.06
N ASN A 52 -8.75 3.96 -1.74
CA ASN A 52 -8.48 4.60 -3.02
C ASN A 52 -7.31 3.91 -3.73
N ASP A 53 -6.97 4.34 -4.95
CA ASP A 53 -5.92 3.70 -5.75
C ASP A 53 -4.54 3.69 -5.07
N TYR A 54 -4.18 4.77 -4.38
CA TYR A 54 -2.91 4.85 -3.64
C TYR A 54 -2.86 3.77 -2.55
N GLY A 55 -3.85 3.74 -1.66
CA GLY A 55 -3.89 2.80 -0.54
C GLY A 55 -4.06 1.35 -0.99
N ASN A 56 -4.93 1.09 -1.98
CA ASN A 56 -5.23 -0.26 -2.46
C ASN A 56 -4.04 -0.87 -3.23
N ASN A 57 -3.39 -0.14 -4.14
CA ASN A 57 -2.23 -0.65 -4.88
C ASN A 57 -1.00 -0.80 -3.97
N GLY A 58 -0.78 0.17 -3.07
CA GLY A 58 0.31 0.11 -2.09
C GLY A 58 0.15 -1.10 -1.17
N MET A 59 -1.04 -1.33 -0.63
CA MET A 59 -1.30 -2.45 0.27
C MET A 59 -1.21 -3.80 -0.43
N ALA A 60 -1.69 -3.93 -1.67
CA ALA A 60 -1.58 -5.18 -2.42
C ALA A 60 -0.11 -5.64 -2.52
N THR A 61 0.80 -4.72 -2.83
CA THR A 61 2.24 -5.00 -2.88
C THR A 61 2.79 -5.38 -1.51
N PHE A 62 2.38 -4.69 -0.44
CA PHE A 62 2.82 -5.01 0.92
C PHE A 62 2.37 -6.41 1.35
N VAL A 63 1.09 -6.73 1.16
CA VAL A 63 0.50 -8.04 1.52
C VAL A 63 1.21 -9.19 0.82
N GLU A 64 1.46 -9.05 -0.49
CA GLU A 64 2.19 -10.05 -1.27
C GLU A 64 3.60 -10.29 -0.72
N VAL A 65 4.34 -9.20 -0.43
CA VAL A 65 5.74 -9.29 0.02
C VAL A 65 5.79 -9.78 1.46
N ALA A 66 4.96 -9.25 2.35
CA ALA A 66 4.88 -9.67 3.75
C ALA A 66 4.55 -11.17 3.87
N GLY A 67 3.61 -11.67 3.06
CA GLY A 67 3.29 -13.09 3.00
C GLY A 67 4.47 -13.96 2.55
N ARG A 68 5.26 -13.51 1.55
CA ARG A 68 6.50 -14.19 1.14
C ARG A 68 7.57 -14.20 2.22
N GLU A 69 7.58 -13.18 3.07
CA GLU A 69 8.49 -13.07 4.22
C GLU A 69 7.98 -13.82 5.47
N GLY A 70 6.86 -14.54 5.36
CA GLY A 70 6.30 -15.37 6.44
C GLY A 70 5.48 -14.59 7.48
N VAL A 71 5.03 -13.38 7.15
CA VAL A 71 4.19 -12.54 8.02
C VAL A 71 2.72 -12.87 7.79
N CYS A 72 2.00 -13.16 8.87
CA CYS A 72 0.55 -13.29 8.87
C CYS A 72 -0.13 -11.92 8.99
N ILE A 73 -1.16 -11.69 8.18
CA ILE A 73 -1.98 -10.47 8.24
C ILE A 73 -3.34 -10.85 8.83
N GLU A 74 -3.61 -10.39 10.05
CA GLU A 74 -4.84 -10.74 10.78
C GLU A 74 -6.08 -10.13 10.12
N TYR A 75 -6.00 -8.83 9.82
CA TYR A 75 -7.05 -8.07 9.18
C TYR A 75 -6.47 -7.11 8.15
N SER A 76 -7.25 -6.81 7.12
CA SER A 76 -6.85 -5.91 6.05
C SER A 76 -7.99 -4.96 5.68
N GLU A 77 -8.05 -3.84 6.38
CA GLU A 77 -9.19 -2.91 6.31
C GLU A 77 -8.93 -1.72 5.39
N ALA A 78 -9.97 -1.35 4.62
CA ALA A 78 -9.99 -0.16 3.80
C ALA A 78 -10.89 0.91 4.44
N ILE A 79 -10.33 2.09 4.69
CA ILE A 79 -11.04 3.21 5.30
C ILE A 79 -11.14 4.39 4.34
N SER A 80 -12.35 4.97 4.26
CA SER A 80 -12.57 6.25 3.58
C SER A 80 -12.81 7.35 4.62
N ARG A 81 -12.46 8.58 4.29
CA ARG A 81 -12.74 9.77 5.13
C ARG A 81 -14.23 9.96 5.39
N THR A 82 -15.09 9.43 4.52
CA THR A 82 -16.55 9.52 4.62
C THR A 82 -17.18 8.31 5.33
N ASN A 83 -16.39 7.34 5.80
CA ASN A 83 -16.93 6.23 6.58
C ASN A 83 -17.53 6.75 7.90
N SER A 84 -18.68 6.20 8.29
CA SER A 84 -19.28 6.51 9.58
C SER A 84 -18.48 5.87 10.73
N LYS A 85 -18.61 6.40 11.95
CA LYS A 85 -17.91 5.86 13.12
C LYS A 85 -18.32 4.41 13.39
N GLU A 86 -19.58 4.08 13.18
CA GLU A 86 -20.15 2.74 13.37
C GLU A 86 -19.54 1.73 12.38
N LYS A 87 -19.18 2.17 11.18
CA LYS A 87 -18.50 1.35 10.18
C LYS A 87 -17.03 1.08 10.54
N ILE A 88 -16.38 1.99 11.29
CA ILE A 88 -14.97 1.87 11.70
C ILE A 88 -14.82 1.15 13.04
N ALA A 89 -15.81 1.27 13.93
CA ALA A 89 -15.76 0.73 15.30
C ALA A 89 -16.23 -0.73 15.43
N LYS A 90 -16.47 -1.43 14.31
CA LYS A 90 -16.73 -2.87 14.27
C LYS A 90 -15.43 -3.64 14.14
#